data_AF-A0A7S2KZ45-F1
#
_entry.id   AF-A0A7S2KZ45-F1
#
_cell.length_a   1.000
_cell.length_b   1.000
_cell.length_c   1.000
_cell.angle_alpha   90.00
_cell.angle_beta   90.00
_cell.angle_gamma   90.00
#
_symmetry.space_group_name_H-M   'P 1'
#
loop_
_entity.id
_entity.type
_entity.pdbx_description
1 polymer ?
#
loop_
_entity_poly.entity_id
_entity_poly.type
_entity_poly.pdbx_seq_one_letter_code
_entity_poly.pdbx_strand_id
1 'polypeptide(L)'
;DDPRRFGNPLASALPKAPSLKIFCLYGVGQPTERAYRYSFRNARWAWGDSELLPEGGLLRWSSSKSVEATVEELRGHVGAADEGRPVRIDAVGHSLAFPNVIAAIEWLQGLVGGTENLSRWIRINTDHRSDPAGDPWDNGARDGVFANGVAHSDGDSTVPLLSLGYMCSHGWREFPEFNPAGVKVYTKELLHEPTAVYRDPRGGPATAKHLDIIGNHEVIADILRVAAGTTSHLESDQFYSNISALGRVVSERVRKAF
;
A
#
# COMPACT_ATOMS: atom_id res chain seq x y z
N ASP A 1 -32.58 -2.18 7.95
CA ASP A 1 -31.30 -1.65 8.42
C ASP A 1 -30.61 -2.61 9.36
N ASP A 2 -29.46 -3.15 8.97
CA ASP A 2 -28.59 -3.98 9.81
C ASP A 2 -27.38 -3.14 10.23
N PRO A 3 -27.24 -2.76 11.51
CA PRO A 3 -26.15 -1.89 11.97
C PRO A 3 -24.76 -2.50 11.75
N ARG A 4 -24.65 -3.82 11.57
CA ARG A 4 -23.37 -4.50 11.28
C ARG A 4 -22.85 -4.22 9.87
N ARG A 5 -23.70 -3.68 9.00
CA ARG A 5 -23.36 -3.31 7.60
C ARG A 5 -23.15 -1.81 7.43
N PHE A 6 -23.32 -1.04 8.51
CA PHE A 6 -23.11 0.40 8.52
C PHE A 6 -21.65 0.71 8.15
N GLY A 7 -21.46 1.52 7.10
CA GLY A 7 -20.14 1.86 6.56
C GLY A 7 -19.58 0.88 5.51
N ASN A 8 -20.24 -0.25 5.22
CA ASN A 8 -19.87 -1.09 4.08
C ASN A 8 -20.74 -0.75 2.87
N PRO A 9 -20.21 -0.02 1.87
CA PRO A 9 -20.99 0.40 0.71
C PRO A 9 -21.33 -0.75 -0.25
N LEU A 10 -20.67 -1.90 -0.12
CA LEU A 10 -21.01 -3.13 -0.85
C LEU A 10 -22.11 -3.96 -0.16
N ALA A 11 -22.51 -3.57 1.06
CA ALA A 11 -23.54 -4.26 1.83
C ALA A 11 -24.75 -3.37 2.16
N SER A 12 -24.66 -2.07 1.87
CA SER A 12 -25.68 -1.05 2.13
C SER A 12 -25.98 -0.27 0.85
N ALA A 13 -27.15 -0.51 0.27
CA ALA A 13 -27.60 0.14 -0.95
C ALA A 13 -27.99 1.60 -0.72
N LEU A 14 -27.88 2.42 -1.78
CA LEU A 14 -28.42 3.78 -1.80
C LEU A 14 -29.95 3.78 -1.62
N PRO A 15 -30.52 4.88 -1.06
CA PRO A 15 -31.96 4.98 -0.88
C PRO A 15 -32.70 5.00 -2.22
N LYS A 16 -33.98 4.62 -2.20
CA LYS A 16 -34.87 4.71 -3.36
C LYS A 16 -35.34 6.16 -3.60
N ALA A 17 -34.41 7.02 -4.02
CA ALA A 17 -34.63 8.45 -4.22
C ALA A 17 -34.15 8.88 -5.63
N PRO A 18 -34.97 8.73 -6.69
CA PRO A 18 -34.52 8.95 -8.08
C PRO A 18 -34.18 10.41 -8.41
N SER A 19 -34.68 11.37 -7.64
CA SER A 19 -34.31 12.80 -7.77
C SER A 19 -33.02 13.17 -7.05
N LEU A 20 -32.44 12.26 -6.24
CA LEU A 20 -31.18 12.48 -5.56
C LEU A 20 -30.03 12.52 -6.59
N LYS A 21 -29.09 13.42 -6.35
CA LYS A 21 -27.78 13.44 -7.01
C LYS A 21 -26.70 13.29 -5.95
N ILE A 22 -25.66 12.54 -6.27
CA ILE A 22 -24.46 12.37 -5.42
C ILE A 22 -23.28 12.98 -6.16
N PHE A 23 -22.56 13.87 -5.48
CA PHE A 23 -21.31 14.46 -5.97
C PHE A 23 -20.18 13.96 -5.08
N CYS A 24 -19.25 13.21 -5.67
CA CYS A 24 -18.06 12.73 -4.99
C CYS A 24 -16.88 13.64 -5.30
N LEU A 25 -16.42 14.38 -4.30
CA LEU A 25 -15.27 15.28 -4.37
C LEU A 25 -14.16 14.70 -3.51
N TYR A 26 -12.99 14.38 -4.08
CA TYR A 26 -11.87 13.84 -3.32
C TYR A 26 -10.53 14.19 -3.93
N GLY A 27 -9.49 14.18 -3.09
CA GLY A 27 -8.12 14.45 -3.50
C GLY A 27 -7.41 13.22 -4.06
N VAL A 28 -6.50 13.45 -4.99
CA VAL A 28 -5.68 12.41 -5.63
C VAL A 28 -4.23 12.89 -5.86
N GLY A 29 -3.35 11.96 -6.22
CA GLY A 29 -1.95 12.24 -6.51
C GLY A 29 -1.07 12.34 -5.26
N GLN A 30 -1.50 11.78 -4.13
CA GLN A 30 -0.71 11.69 -2.92
C GLN A 30 -0.36 10.23 -2.59
N PRO A 31 0.90 9.93 -2.20
CA PRO A 31 1.24 8.64 -1.65
C PRO A 31 0.42 8.37 -0.38
N THR A 32 -0.37 7.31 -0.41
CA THR A 32 -1.25 6.89 0.68
C THR A 32 -0.92 5.48 1.11
N GLU A 33 -0.84 5.26 2.41
CA GLU A 33 -0.61 3.94 2.98
C GLU A 33 -1.75 2.97 2.65
N ARG A 34 -1.39 1.74 2.23
CA ARG A 34 -2.37 0.67 1.94
C ARG A 34 -2.16 -0.62 2.69
N ALA A 35 -0.92 -0.93 3.08
CA ALA A 35 -0.59 -2.19 3.73
C ALA A 35 0.77 -2.13 4.42
N TYR A 36 0.95 -3.02 5.39
CA TYR A 36 2.22 -3.23 6.06
C TYR A 36 2.78 -4.61 5.73
N ARG A 37 4.10 -4.72 5.63
CA ARG A 37 4.81 -5.99 5.53
C ARG A 37 6.00 -6.00 6.48
N TYR A 38 5.82 -6.74 7.56
CA TYR A 38 6.85 -7.05 8.53
C TYR A 38 6.82 -8.55 8.84
N SER A 39 7.93 -9.07 9.33
CA SER A 39 8.01 -10.43 9.86
C SER A 39 8.73 -10.42 11.20
N PHE A 40 8.28 -11.25 12.13
CA PHE A 40 8.91 -11.40 13.44
C PHE A 40 9.86 -12.59 13.42
N ARG A 41 11.05 -12.40 14.00
CA ARG A 41 12.03 -13.48 14.23
C ARG A 41 12.25 -14.32 12.98
N ASN A 42 12.33 -13.68 11.82
CA ASN A 42 12.65 -14.35 10.57
C ASN A 42 14.03 -13.95 10.08
N ALA A 43 14.80 -14.93 9.63
CA ALA A 43 16.09 -14.73 9.01
C ALA A 43 16.13 -15.43 7.64
N ARG A 44 16.94 -14.88 6.74
CA ARG A 44 17.45 -15.59 5.56
C ARG A 44 18.96 -15.48 5.55
N TRP A 45 19.63 -16.41 4.88
CA TRP A 45 21.08 -16.38 4.79
C TRP A 45 21.56 -16.82 3.41
N ALA A 46 22.77 -16.40 3.06
CA ALA A 46 23.49 -16.83 1.89
C ALA A 46 24.99 -16.84 2.19
N TRP A 47 25.77 -17.59 1.43
CA TRP A 47 27.22 -17.51 1.55
C TRP A 47 27.73 -16.12 1.10
N GLY A 48 28.65 -15.55 1.87
CA GLY A 48 29.24 -14.24 1.64
C GLY A 48 30.27 -14.19 0.52
N ASP A 49 30.69 -15.36 0.03
CA ASP A 49 31.58 -15.59 -1.11
C ASP A 49 30.81 -15.90 -2.41
N SER A 50 29.51 -15.60 -2.46
CA SER A 50 28.62 -15.89 -3.60
C SER A 50 29.07 -15.27 -4.94
N GLU A 51 29.95 -14.27 -4.92
CA GLU A 51 30.58 -13.66 -6.11
C GLU A 51 31.93 -14.31 -6.51
N LEU A 52 32.48 -15.21 -5.69
CA LEU A 52 33.82 -15.79 -5.83
C LEU A 52 33.81 -17.29 -6.13
N LEU A 53 32.65 -17.87 -6.45
CA LEU A 53 32.53 -19.30 -6.67
C LEU A 53 33.16 -19.72 -8.02
N PRO A 54 34.04 -20.73 -8.04
CA PRO A 54 34.43 -21.40 -9.28
C PRO A 54 33.20 -21.99 -9.99
N GLU A 55 33.23 -22.08 -11.32
CA GLU A 55 32.17 -22.73 -12.10
C GLU A 55 31.83 -24.11 -11.52
N GLY A 56 30.57 -24.31 -11.14
CA GLY A 56 30.06 -25.55 -10.55
C GLY A 56 29.88 -25.56 -9.02
N GLY A 57 30.26 -24.50 -8.30
CA GLY A 57 29.92 -24.34 -6.89
C GLY A 57 28.41 -24.19 -6.68
N LEU A 58 27.80 -25.02 -5.81
CA LEU A 58 26.39 -24.85 -5.43
C LEU A 58 26.23 -23.54 -4.65
N LEU A 59 25.74 -22.49 -5.34
CA LEU A 59 25.18 -21.30 -4.70
C LEU A 59 24.02 -21.75 -3.80
N ARG A 60 24.25 -21.75 -2.48
CA ARG A 60 23.20 -21.97 -1.49
C ARG A 60 22.78 -20.63 -0.89
N TRP A 61 21.50 -20.34 -1.02
CA TRP A 61 20.79 -19.32 -0.28
C TRP A 61 19.57 -19.97 0.37
N SER A 62 19.17 -19.45 1.52
CA SER A 62 18.00 -19.92 2.24
C SER A 62 16.86 -18.93 2.10
N SER A 63 15.64 -19.45 1.94
CA SER A 63 14.43 -18.62 1.99
C SER A 63 14.22 -18.07 3.40
N SER A 64 13.48 -16.97 3.52
CA SER A 64 13.09 -16.43 4.82
C SER A 64 12.33 -17.48 5.65
N LYS A 65 12.77 -17.75 6.87
CA LYS A 65 12.14 -18.66 7.85
C LYS A 65 12.42 -18.20 9.27
N SER A 66 11.90 -18.89 10.28
CA SER A 66 12.13 -18.50 11.68
C SER A 66 13.63 -18.51 12.01
N VAL A 67 14.05 -17.68 12.96
CA VAL A 67 15.44 -17.62 13.45
C VAL A 67 15.85 -18.99 13.98
N GLU A 68 14.97 -19.69 14.68
CA GLU A 68 15.21 -21.04 15.20
C GLU A 68 15.46 -22.05 14.07
N ALA A 69 14.64 -22.02 13.01
CA ALA A 69 14.84 -22.87 11.84
C ALA A 69 16.11 -22.51 11.06
N THR A 70 16.46 -21.22 11.01
CA THR A 70 17.69 -20.73 10.38
C THR A 70 18.93 -21.18 11.16
N VAL A 71 18.88 -21.11 12.49
CA VAL A 71 19.93 -21.61 13.38
C VAL A 71 20.12 -23.11 13.18
N GLU A 72 19.03 -23.89 13.13
CA GLU A 72 19.11 -25.33 12.94
C GLU A 72 19.68 -25.71 11.57
N GLU A 73 19.33 -24.95 10.53
CA GLU A 73 19.91 -25.15 9.19
C GLU A 73 21.41 -24.84 9.16
N LEU A 74 21.84 -23.72 9.76
CA LEU A 74 23.26 -23.36 9.84
C LEU A 74 24.05 -24.37 10.68
N ARG A 75 23.45 -24.94 11.75
CA ARG A 75 24.09 -26.01 12.54
C ARG A 75 24.46 -27.23 11.71
N GLY A 76 23.70 -27.52 10.65
CA GLY A 76 24.04 -28.59 9.70
C GLY A 76 25.37 -28.40 8.96
N HIS A 77 25.94 -27.19 8.99
CA HIS A 77 27.23 -26.85 8.40
C HIS A 77 28.38 -26.77 9.43
N VAL A 78 28.10 -26.99 10.72
CA VAL A 78 29.13 -27.09 11.75
C VAL A 78 29.82 -28.45 11.63
N GLY A 79 31.14 -28.47 11.56
CA GLY A 79 31.97 -29.64 11.27
C GLY A 79 32.03 -30.03 9.79
N ALA A 80 31.39 -29.27 8.89
CA ALA A 80 31.44 -29.50 7.46
C ALA A 80 32.58 -28.72 6.79
N ALA A 81 32.93 -29.08 5.55
CA ALA A 81 34.00 -28.43 4.79
C ALA A 81 33.76 -26.92 4.54
N ASP A 82 32.51 -26.48 4.64
CA ASP A 82 32.07 -25.09 4.44
C ASP A 82 31.91 -24.29 5.75
N GLU A 83 32.24 -24.84 6.92
CA GLU A 83 32.09 -24.15 8.22
C GLU A 83 32.77 -22.78 8.24
N GLY A 84 34.00 -22.71 7.71
CA GLY A 84 34.83 -21.51 7.70
C GLY A 84 34.47 -20.48 6.65
N ARG A 85 33.43 -20.71 5.83
CA ARG A 85 33.05 -19.78 4.77
C ARG A 85 32.29 -18.59 5.32
N PRO A 86 32.51 -17.37 4.79
CA PRO A 86 31.78 -16.19 5.24
C PRO A 86 30.29 -16.35 4.96
N VAL A 87 29.46 -15.82 5.85
CA VAL A 87 27.99 -15.91 5.78
C VAL A 87 27.39 -14.51 5.78
N ARG A 88 26.36 -14.29 4.97
CA ARG A 88 25.51 -13.10 5.01
C ARG A 88 24.16 -13.48 5.62
N ILE A 89 23.72 -12.76 6.65
CA ILE A 89 22.41 -12.95 7.30
C ILE A 89 21.57 -11.69 7.13
N ASP A 90 20.31 -11.85 6.73
CA ASP A 90 19.30 -10.80 6.80
C ASP A 90 18.17 -11.25 7.73
N ALA A 91 18.21 -10.75 8.97
CA ALA A 91 17.19 -10.98 10.00
C ALA A 91 16.46 -9.69 10.44
N VAL A 92 16.92 -8.52 9.99
CA VAL A 92 16.49 -7.19 10.47
C VAL A 92 16.21 -6.21 9.31
N GLY A 93 16.10 -6.71 8.07
CA GLY A 93 15.78 -5.87 6.90
C GLY A 93 17.01 -5.28 6.22
N HIS A 94 18.21 -5.75 6.58
CA HIS A 94 19.48 -5.50 5.91
C HIS A 94 20.42 -6.70 6.09
N SER A 95 21.38 -6.85 5.16
CA SER A 95 22.35 -7.94 5.18
C SER A 95 23.54 -7.59 6.10
N LEU A 96 23.83 -8.46 7.05
CA LEU A 96 25.01 -8.43 7.92
C LEU A 96 25.99 -9.53 7.49
N ALA A 97 27.28 -9.24 7.51
CA ALA A 97 28.33 -10.19 7.14
C ALA A 97 29.00 -10.78 8.38
N PHE A 98 29.24 -12.08 8.35
CA PHE A 98 29.88 -12.87 9.39
C PHE A 98 31.05 -13.67 8.80
N PRO A 99 32.13 -13.87 9.57
CA PRO A 99 33.32 -14.55 9.07
C PRO A 99 33.11 -16.05 8.83
N ASN A 100 32.19 -16.69 9.56
CA ASN A 100 31.91 -18.12 9.48
C ASN A 100 30.50 -18.44 10.01
N VAL A 101 30.11 -19.71 9.85
CA VAL A 101 28.81 -20.24 10.29
C VAL A 101 28.61 -20.11 11.81
N ILE A 102 29.65 -20.36 12.60
CA ILE A 102 29.59 -20.31 14.07
C ILE A 102 29.24 -18.89 14.55
N ALA A 103 29.94 -17.88 14.06
CA ALA A 103 29.70 -16.48 14.41
C ALA A 103 28.28 -16.03 14.01
N ALA A 104 27.76 -16.51 12.88
CA ALA A 104 26.39 -16.23 12.46
C ALA A 104 25.35 -16.88 13.40
N ILE A 105 25.58 -18.13 13.83
CA ILE A 105 24.72 -18.86 14.76
C ILE A 105 24.67 -18.16 16.13
N GLU A 106 25.82 -17.77 16.69
CA GLU A 106 25.89 -17.10 17.99
C GLU A 106 25.09 -15.79 17.98
N TRP A 107 25.22 -15.00 16.91
CA TRP A 107 24.47 -13.77 16.74
C TRP A 107 22.95 -14.02 16.64
N LEU A 108 22.53 -15.00 15.84
CA LEU A 108 21.12 -15.37 15.70
C LEU A 108 20.52 -15.87 17.03
N GLN A 109 21.26 -16.65 17.81
CA GLN A 109 20.83 -17.12 19.14
C GLN A 109 20.65 -15.95 20.11
N GLY A 110 21.48 -14.92 20.02
CA GLY A 110 21.30 -13.67 20.76
C GLY A 110 19.97 -12.95 20.48
N LEU A 111 19.40 -13.13 19.27
CA LEU A 111 18.09 -12.59 18.92
C LEU A 111 16.91 -13.40 19.49
N VAL A 112 17.10 -14.70 19.76
CA VAL A 112 16.05 -15.57 20.31
C VAL A 112 15.74 -15.21 21.76
N GLY A 113 16.77 -14.84 22.53
CA GLY A 113 16.70 -14.61 23.98
C GLY A 113 16.33 -13.20 24.45
N GLY A 114 16.36 -12.18 23.59
CA GLY A 114 16.13 -10.78 23.97
C GLY A 114 14.82 -10.20 23.43
N THR A 115 13.76 -10.16 24.24
CA THR A 115 12.46 -9.57 23.84
C THR A 115 12.33 -8.07 24.10
N GLU A 116 13.33 -7.44 24.73
CA GLU A 116 13.18 -6.06 25.25
C GLU A 116 13.32 -4.96 24.17
N ASN A 117 13.82 -5.27 22.97
CA ASN A 117 13.99 -4.27 21.91
C ASN A 117 13.43 -4.75 20.56
N LEU A 118 12.22 -4.31 20.22
CA LEU A 118 11.48 -4.64 18.98
C LEU A 118 12.33 -4.48 17.69
N SER A 119 13.23 -3.49 17.64
CA SER A 119 14.09 -3.25 16.48
C SER A 119 15.08 -4.40 16.18
N ARG A 120 15.34 -5.29 17.14
CA ARG A 120 16.26 -6.43 16.97
C ARG A 120 15.62 -7.66 16.31
N TRP A 121 14.29 -7.75 16.28
CA TRP A 121 13.57 -8.96 15.85
C TRP A 121 12.38 -8.68 14.92
N ILE A 122 12.01 -7.41 14.74
CA ILE A 122 11.14 -6.99 13.65
C ILE A 122 12.00 -6.83 12.39
N ARG A 123 11.72 -7.69 11.42
CA ARG A 123 12.24 -7.53 10.07
C ARG A 123 11.26 -6.70 9.25
N ILE A 124 11.66 -5.46 8.99
CA ILE A 124 11.00 -4.56 8.05
C ILE A 124 11.50 -4.94 6.65
N ASN A 125 10.60 -5.37 5.77
CA ASN A 125 10.99 -5.70 4.40
C ASN A 125 11.22 -4.40 3.62
N THR A 126 12.48 -4.14 3.26
CA THR A 126 12.94 -2.96 2.50
C THR A 126 13.29 -3.30 1.05
N ASP A 127 13.35 -4.59 0.72
CA ASP A 127 13.85 -5.13 -0.54
C ASP A 127 12.73 -5.54 -1.51
N HIS A 128 11.49 -5.70 -1.03
CA HIS A 128 10.37 -6.03 -1.89
C HIS A 128 9.92 -4.80 -2.70
N ARG A 129 10.27 -4.82 -3.98
CA ARG A 129 9.71 -3.96 -5.00
C ARG A 129 8.66 -4.78 -5.76
N SER A 130 7.44 -4.26 -5.90
CA SER A 130 6.57 -4.69 -7.01
C SER A 130 7.36 -4.53 -8.30
N ASP A 131 7.33 -5.56 -9.15
CA ASP A 131 8.03 -5.58 -10.43
C ASP A 131 7.62 -4.38 -11.29
N PRO A 132 8.57 -3.52 -11.74
CA PRO A 132 8.24 -2.43 -12.65
C PRO A 132 7.89 -2.92 -14.07
N ALA A 133 8.30 -4.14 -14.46
CA ALA A 133 8.01 -4.70 -15.77
C ALA A 133 6.70 -5.51 -15.73
N GLY A 134 5.58 -4.84 -15.96
CA GLY A 134 4.24 -5.43 -15.88
C GLY A 134 3.34 -4.76 -14.85
N ASP A 135 3.80 -3.63 -14.29
CA ASP A 135 2.95 -2.72 -13.53
C ASP A 135 1.82 -2.17 -14.43
N PRO A 136 0.53 -2.39 -14.11
CA PRO A 136 -0.58 -1.80 -14.85
C PRO A 136 -0.59 -0.26 -14.82
N TRP A 137 0.26 0.37 -14.00
CA TRP A 137 0.09 1.76 -13.60
C TRP A 137 0.94 2.79 -14.33
N ASP A 138 2.04 2.44 -15.04
CA ASP A 138 2.90 3.28 -15.91
C ASP A 138 2.83 4.82 -15.69
N ASN A 139 2.84 5.27 -14.44
CA ASN A 139 2.57 6.66 -14.03
C ASN A 139 3.78 7.30 -13.34
N GLY A 140 4.93 6.62 -13.31
CA GLY A 140 6.16 7.13 -12.68
C GLY A 140 6.08 7.28 -11.15
N ALA A 141 4.93 7.01 -10.53
CA ALA A 141 4.79 6.85 -9.10
C ALA A 141 5.21 5.42 -8.74
N ARG A 142 6.03 5.28 -7.70
CA ARG A 142 6.51 3.98 -7.21
C ARG A 142 5.38 3.20 -6.52
N ASP A 143 4.36 2.82 -7.26
CA ASP A 143 3.20 2.09 -6.75
C ASP A 143 3.64 0.69 -6.28
N GLY A 144 3.52 0.47 -4.98
CA GLY A 144 3.88 -0.77 -4.30
C GLY A 144 5.34 -0.98 -3.93
N VAL A 145 6.16 0.08 -3.93
CA VAL A 145 7.43 0.02 -3.21
C VAL A 145 7.13 0.01 -1.72
N PHE A 146 7.41 -1.12 -1.07
CA PHE A 146 7.49 -1.15 0.38
C PHE A 146 8.66 -0.25 0.77
N ALA A 147 8.36 0.92 1.33
CA ALA A 147 9.34 1.81 1.92
C ALA A 147 9.30 1.57 3.42
N ASN A 148 10.38 1.02 3.98
CA ASN A 148 10.45 0.71 5.41
C ASN A 148 9.25 -0.14 5.88
N GLY A 149 8.85 -1.14 5.08
CA GLY A 149 7.76 -2.06 5.44
C GLY A 149 6.35 -1.49 5.28
N VAL A 150 6.23 -0.27 4.75
CA VAL A 150 4.95 0.37 4.44
C VAL A 150 4.76 0.40 2.93
N ALA A 151 3.69 -0.24 2.45
CA ALA A 151 3.27 -0.14 1.06
C ALA A 151 2.36 1.08 0.87
N HIS A 152 2.66 1.84 -0.17
CA HIS A 152 1.86 2.98 -0.58
C HIS A 152 1.16 2.68 -1.92
N SER A 153 0.11 3.46 -2.20
CA SER A 153 -0.57 3.62 -3.49
C SER A 153 -1.07 5.06 -3.62
N ASP A 154 -1.62 5.44 -4.78
CA ASP A 154 -2.34 6.71 -4.93
C ASP A 154 -3.53 6.86 -3.95
N GLY A 155 -3.87 8.11 -3.62
CA GLY A 155 -4.97 8.53 -2.76
C GLY A 155 -4.80 9.97 -2.25
N ASP A 156 -5.34 10.26 -1.06
CA ASP A 156 -5.33 11.61 -0.45
C ASP A 156 -4.37 11.77 0.74
N SER A 157 -3.32 10.94 0.81
CA SER A 157 -2.39 10.74 1.94
C SER A 157 -2.90 9.90 3.13
N THR A 158 -4.20 9.63 3.22
CA THR A 158 -4.79 8.82 4.32
C THR A 158 -5.65 7.67 3.79
N VAL A 159 -6.54 7.96 2.85
CA VAL A 159 -7.49 7.03 2.27
C VAL A 159 -7.04 6.66 0.85
N PRO A 160 -6.81 5.37 0.55
CA PRO A 160 -6.39 4.94 -0.78
C PRO A 160 -7.42 5.29 -1.86
N LEU A 161 -6.95 5.58 -3.08
CA LEU A 161 -7.78 5.96 -4.22
C LEU A 161 -8.95 5.01 -4.45
N LEU A 162 -8.72 3.70 -4.30
CA LEU A 162 -9.78 2.71 -4.48
C LEU A 162 -10.93 2.91 -3.48
N SER A 163 -10.61 3.25 -2.23
CA SER A 163 -11.62 3.53 -1.21
C SER A 163 -12.32 4.88 -1.43
N LEU A 164 -11.60 5.88 -1.96
CA LEU A 164 -12.17 7.19 -2.29
C LEU A 164 -13.14 7.13 -3.48
N GLY A 165 -12.74 6.44 -4.54
CA GLY A 165 -13.34 6.60 -5.85
C GLY A 165 -14.17 5.43 -6.36
N TYR A 166 -14.01 4.20 -5.84
CA TYR A 166 -14.60 3.01 -6.48
C TYR A 166 -16.13 3.07 -6.54
N MET A 167 -16.79 3.33 -5.42
CA MET A 167 -18.25 3.37 -5.38
C MET A 167 -18.80 4.49 -6.24
N CYS A 168 -18.11 5.63 -6.24
CA CYS A 168 -18.51 6.82 -6.98
C CYS A 168 -18.39 6.67 -8.49
N SER A 169 -17.37 5.96 -8.97
CA SER A 169 -17.08 5.81 -10.40
C SER A 169 -17.64 4.53 -11.01
N HIS A 170 -17.74 3.44 -10.24
CA HIS A 170 -18.13 2.11 -10.72
C HIS A 170 -19.26 1.52 -9.86
N GLY A 171 -19.03 1.30 -8.57
CA GLY A 171 -19.94 0.55 -7.69
C GLY A 171 -21.41 1.00 -7.79
N TRP A 172 -21.72 2.25 -7.47
CA TRP A 172 -23.09 2.78 -7.55
C TRP A 172 -23.57 3.03 -8.99
N ARG A 173 -22.70 2.98 -9.99
CA ARG A 173 -23.07 3.21 -11.40
C ARG A 173 -23.36 1.92 -12.17
N GLU A 174 -22.73 0.82 -11.77
CA GLU A 174 -22.76 -0.45 -12.49
C GLU A 174 -23.68 -1.49 -11.85
N PHE A 175 -23.91 -1.41 -10.54
CA PHE A 175 -24.61 -2.43 -9.77
C PHE A 175 -25.96 -1.90 -9.25
N PRO A 176 -27.09 -2.36 -9.81
CA PRO A 176 -28.42 -2.02 -9.30
C PRO A 176 -28.63 -2.42 -7.84
N GLU A 177 -27.90 -3.44 -7.36
CA GLU A 177 -27.92 -3.90 -5.98
C GLU A 177 -27.44 -2.81 -5.01
N PHE A 178 -26.47 -1.99 -5.44
CA PHE A 178 -25.94 -0.90 -4.64
C PHE A 178 -26.64 0.44 -4.92
N ASN A 179 -27.29 0.58 -6.08
CA ASN A 179 -28.03 1.77 -6.47
C ASN A 179 -29.39 1.43 -7.12
N PRO A 180 -30.38 0.99 -6.32
CA PRO A 180 -31.64 0.45 -6.83
C PRO A 180 -32.54 1.49 -7.51
N ALA A 181 -32.30 2.78 -7.29
CA ALA A 181 -33.05 3.87 -7.92
C ALA A 181 -32.29 4.56 -9.06
N GLY A 182 -31.09 4.09 -9.41
CA GLY A 182 -30.29 4.72 -10.46
C GLY A 182 -29.94 6.19 -10.16
N VAL A 183 -29.70 6.50 -8.88
CA VAL A 183 -29.24 7.81 -8.40
C VAL A 183 -28.06 8.26 -9.26
N LYS A 184 -28.09 9.50 -9.75
CA LYS A 184 -26.99 10.05 -10.56
C LYS A 184 -25.81 10.35 -9.67
N VAL A 185 -24.65 9.83 -10.06
CA VAL A 185 -23.38 10.00 -9.33
C VAL A 185 -22.39 10.67 -10.26
N TYR A 186 -21.78 11.75 -9.79
CA TYR A 186 -20.74 12.49 -10.51
C TYR A 186 -19.49 12.55 -9.65
N THR A 187 -18.33 12.57 -10.29
CA THR A 187 -17.03 12.53 -9.61
C THR A 187 -16.15 13.67 -10.07
N LYS A 188 -15.59 14.41 -9.11
CA LYS A 188 -14.57 15.42 -9.37
C LYS A 188 -13.36 15.11 -8.48
N GLU A 189 -12.29 14.68 -9.12
CA GLU A 189 -11.00 14.54 -8.47
C GLU A 189 -10.29 15.89 -8.36
N LEU A 190 -9.52 16.09 -7.31
CA LEU A 190 -8.73 17.29 -7.08
C LEU A 190 -7.26 16.89 -7.00
N LEU A 191 -6.46 17.36 -7.96
CA LEU A 191 -5.02 17.13 -7.92
C LEU A 191 -4.41 17.94 -6.77
N HIS A 192 -3.57 17.30 -5.96
CA HIS A 192 -2.89 17.99 -4.88
C HIS A 192 -1.81 18.95 -5.43
N GLU A 193 -2.08 20.26 -5.37
CA GLU A 193 -1.16 21.31 -5.82
C GLU A 193 -0.83 22.28 -4.68
N PRO A 194 0.19 21.98 -3.85
CA PRO A 194 0.50 22.80 -2.71
C PRO A 194 1.32 24.04 -3.10
N THR A 195 0.98 25.19 -2.52
CA THR A 195 1.88 26.34 -2.40
C THR A 195 3.06 25.96 -1.52
N ALA A 196 4.24 26.53 -1.83
CA ALA A 196 5.43 26.29 -1.03
C ALA A 196 5.21 26.60 0.47
N VAL A 197 5.64 25.67 1.32
CA VAL A 197 5.40 25.65 2.78
C VAL A 197 5.83 26.93 3.50
N TYR A 198 6.85 27.62 3.01
CA TYR A 198 7.32 28.88 3.59
C TYR A 198 6.37 30.07 3.34
N ARG A 199 5.47 29.98 2.35
CA ARG A 199 4.45 30.99 2.05
C ARG A 199 3.12 30.69 2.72
N ASP A 200 2.77 29.40 2.82
CA ASP A 200 1.58 28.96 3.52
C ASP A 200 1.87 27.64 4.26
N PRO A 201 1.91 27.65 5.61
CA PRO A 201 2.16 26.45 6.40
C PRO A 201 1.05 25.39 6.26
N ARG A 202 -0.11 25.75 5.70
CA ARG A 202 -1.20 24.81 5.36
C ARG A 202 -1.13 24.30 3.92
N GLY A 203 -0.04 24.60 3.21
CA GLY A 203 0.19 24.13 1.85
C GLY A 203 -0.62 24.90 0.78
N GLY A 204 -1.37 25.94 1.12
CA GLY A 204 -2.07 26.76 0.14
C GLY A 204 -3.49 26.29 -0.21
N PRO A 205 -4.21 27.07 -1.05
CA PRO A 205 -5.64 26.90 -1.27
C PRO A 205 -6.02 25.74 -2.20
N ALA A 206 -5.05 25.11 -2.87
CA ALA A 206 -5.25 23.99 -3.81
C ALA A 206 -4.75 22.65 -3.24
N THR A 207 -4.54 22.57 -1.93
CA THR A 207 -4.22 21.30 -1.27
C THR A 207 -5.41 20.35 -1.31
N ALA A 208 -5.13 19.09 -1.63
CA ALA A 208 -6.13 18.01 -1.66
C ALA A 208 -5.75 16.82 -0.76
N LYS A 209 -5.04 17.06 0.34
CA LYS A 209 -4.82 16.00 1.36
C LYS A 209 -6.09 15.76 2.15
N HIS A 210 -6.19 14.60 2.78
CA HIS A 210 -7.38 14.13 3.51
C HIS A 210 -8.01 15.17 4.43
N LEU A 211 -7.21 15.88 5.24
CA LEU A 211 -7.71 16.94 6.13
C LEU A 211 -7.71 18.31 5.44
N ASP A 212 -6.72 18.60 4.61
CA ASP A 212 -6.55 19.93 4.02
C ASP A 212 -7.60 20.26 2.95
N ILE A 213 -8.20 19.23 2.33
CA ILE A 213 -9.25 19.36 1.32
C ILE A 213 -10.46 20.17 1.79
N ILE A 214 -10.73 20.24 3.10
CA ILE A 214 -11.80 21.08 3.66
C ILE A 214 -11.51 22.57 3.49
N GLY A 215 -10.24 22.95 3.37
CA GLY A 215 -9.76 24.30 3.09
C GLY A 215 -9.55 24.58 1.61
N ASN A 216 -9.79 23.60 0.75
CA ASN A 216 -9.62 23.74 -0.69
C ASN A 216 -10.69 24.67 -1.26
N HIS A 217 -10.25 25.73 -1.95
CA HIS A 217 -11.15 26.77 -2.44
C HIS A 217 -12.15 26.25 -3.50
N GLU A 218 -11.76 25.29 -4.34
CA GLU A 218 -12.67 24.67 -5.30
C GLU A 218 -13.75 23.85 -4.62
N VAL A 219 -13.36 23.04 -3.63
CA VAL A 219 -14.31 22.23 -2.84
C VAL A 219 -15.31 23.11 -2.11
N ILE A 220 -14.82 24.17 -1.45
CA ILE A 220 -15.69 25.12 -0.74
C ILE A 220 -16.66 25.79 -1.74
N ALA A 221 -16.17 26.25 -2.88
CA ALA A 221 -17.00 26.86 -3.91
C ALA A 221 -18.06 25.88 -4.46
N ASP A 222 -17.67 24.63 -4.69
CA ASP A 222 -18.55 23.57 -5.16
C ASP A 222 -19.66 23.24 -4.15
N ILE A 223 -19.32 23.11 -2.86
CA ILE A 223 -20.31 22.89 -1.79
C ILE A 223 -21.30 24.07 -1.72
N LEU A 224 -20.81 25.31 -1.77
CA LEU A 224 -21.68 26.49 -1.73
C LEU A 224 -22.62 26.55 -2.94
N ARG A 225 -22.14 26.22 -4.14
CA ARG A 225 -22.96 26.18 -5.36
C ARG A 225 -24.01 25.08 -5.31
N VAL A 226 -23.65 23.89 -4.82
CA VAL A 226 -24.59 22.79 -4.58
C VAL A 226 -25.69 23.22 -3.59
N ALA A 227 -25.30 23.84 -2.47
CA ALA A 227 -26.25 24.35 -1.47
C ALA A 227 -27.17 25.46 -2.04
N ALA A 228 -26.66 26.27 -2.96
CA ALA A 228 -27.43 27.27 -3.70
C ALA A 228 -28.29 26.69 -4.85
N GLY A 229 -28.29 25.37 -5.05
CA GLY A 229 -29.05 24.69 -6.10
C GLY A 229 -28.42 24.77 -7.50
N THR A 230 -27.21 25.31 -7.63
CA THR A 230 -26.49 25.37 -8.90
C THR A 230 -25.51 24.21 -9.00
N THR A 231 -25.89 23.19 -9.77
CA THR A 231 -25.13 21.92 -9.86
C THR A 231 -24.61 21.59 -11.24
N SER A 232 -25.02 22.33 -12.27
CA SER A 232 -24.71 22.02 -13.68
C SER A 232 -23.21 21.90 -13.98
N HIS A 233 -22.36 22.64 -13.26
CA HIS A 233 -20.90 22.59 -13.43
C HIS A 233 -20.25 21.32 -12.86
N LEU A 234 -20.96 20.56 -12.02
CA LEU A 234 -20.51 19.27 -11.45
C LEU A 234 -21.17 18.07 -12.14
N GLU A 235 -22.08 18.27 -13.09
CA GLU A 235 -22.76 17.19 -13.81
C GLU A 235 -21.91 16.61 -14.96
N SER A 236 -20.60 16.59 -14.77
CA SER A 236 -19.61 15.99 -15.67
C SER A 236 -18.44 15.48 -14.84
N ASP A 237 -17.97 14.27 -15.13
CA ASP A 237 -16.86 13.71 -14.38
C ASP A 237 -15.53 14.40 -14.71
N GLN A 238 -14.68 14.53 -13.69
CA GLN A 238 -13.29 14.97 -13.80
C GLN A 238 -12.42 13.94 -13.10
N PHE A 239 -11.61 13.22 -13.89
CA PHE A 239 -10.66 12.21 -13.41
C PHE A 239 -9.24 12.62 -13.81
N TYR A 240 -8.33 12.58 -12.86
CA TYR A 240 -6.88 12.70 -13.01
C TYR A 240 -6.16 11.38 -12.72
N SER A 241 -6.78 10.49 -11.93
CA SER A 241 -6.24 9.23 -11.46
C SER A 241 -6.60 8.04 -12.37
N ASN A 242 -6.01 6.89 -12.07
CA ASN A 242 -6.29 5.62 -12.75
C ASN A 242 -7.52 4.88 -12.19
N ILE A 243 -8.41 5.55 -11.44
CA ILE A 243 -9.60 4.91 -10.84
C ILE A 243 -10.49 4.20 -11.86
N SER A 244 -10.54 4.68 -13.10
CA SER A 244 -11.33 4.07 -14.17
C SER A 244 -10.79 2.70 -14.63
N ALA A 245 -9.47 2.48 -14.53
CA ALA A 245 -8.89 1.17 -14.81
C ALA A 245 -9.02 0.25 -13.58
N LEU A 246 -8.74 0.78 -12.38
CA LEU A 246 -8.89 0.06 -11.11
C LEU A 246 -10.30 -0.45 -10.89
N GLY A 247 -11.29 0.43 -11.11
CA GLY A 247 -12.69 0.15 -10.87
C GLY A 247 -13.20 -1.02 -11.69
N ARG A 248 -12.83 -1.10 -12.98
CA ARG A 248 -13.20 -2.24 -13.84
C ARG A 248 -12.70 -3.57 -13.29
N VAL A 249 -11.44 -3.64 -12.84
CA VAL A 249 -10.87 -4.87 -12.26
C VAL A 249 -11.59 -5.26 -10.98
N VAL A 250 -11.94 -4.28 -10.13
CA VAL A 250 -12.69 -4.55 -8.89
C VAL A 250 -14.12 -4.99 -9.21
N SER A 251 -14.81 -4.32 -10.13
CA SER A 251 -16.15 -4.70 -10.57
C SER A 251 -16.19 -6.13 -11.09
N GLU A 252 -15.21 -6.58 -11.88
CA GLU A 252 -15.13 -7.97 -12.34
C GLU A 252 -15.02 -8.97 -11.18
N ARG A 253 -14.27 -8.65 -10.14
CA ARG A 253 -14.13 -9.50 -8.95
C ARG A 253 -15.41 -9.51 -8.12
N VAL A 254 -16.03 -8.34 -7.96
CA VAL A 254 -17.30 -8.19 -7.24
C VAL A 254 -18.40 -8.99 -7.95
N ARG A 255 -18.51 -8.91 -9.29
CA ARG A 255 -19.46 -9.72 -10.07
C ARG A 255 -19.30 -11.22 -9.87
N LYS A 256 -18.08 -11.73 -9.66
CA LYS A 256 -17.84 -13.16 -9.39
C LYS A 256 -18.22 -13.59 -7.97
N ALA A 257 -18.39 -12.64 -7.06
CA ALA A 257 -18.76 -12.91 -5.68
C ALA A 257 -20.29 -12.97 -5.47
N PHE A 258 -21.06 -12.59 -6.48
CA PHE A 258 -22.52 -12.69 -6.57
C PHE A 258 -22.92 -13.72 -7.62
#